data_AF-A0A5K3FNJ3-F1
#
_entry.id   AF-A0A5K3FNJ3-F1
#
_cell.length_a   1.000
_cell.length_b   1.000
_cell.length_c   1.000
_cell.angle_alpha   90.00
_cell.angle_beta   90.00
_cell.angle_gamma   90.00
#
_symmetry.space_group_name_H-M   'P 1'
#
loop_
_entity.id
_entity.type
_entity.pdbx_description
1 polymer ?
#
loop_
_entity_poly.entity_id
_entity_poly.type
_entity_poly.pdbx_seq_one_letter_code
_entity_poly.pdbx_strand_id
1 'polypeptide(L)'
;MHFSWIYFCLLTSCVLFTKSARNIEIVRGISSDERACDSRLMDTQAKLPDSAFSASSVRHNLPEFRPYRARLASLYAGKEHTSVRVWCPNNTVQTAMNEWIQVDFPDLFIIRNIFTAGHGD
;
A
#
# COMPACT_ATOMS: atom_id res chain seq x y z
N MET A 1 5.42 11.06 -56.75
CA MET A 1 6.19 10.75 -55.53
C MET A 1 5.78 11.74 -54.44
N HIS A 2 4.80 11.39 -53.59
CA HIS A 2 4.17 12.31 -52.61
C HIS A 2 4.04 11.71 -51.20
N PHE A 3 4.79 10.64 -50.90
CA PHE A 3 4.67 9.88 -49.65
C PHE A 3 5.68 10.29 -48.55
N SER A 4 6.61 11.22 -48.82
CA SER A 4 7.72 11.51 -47.89
C SER A 4 7.37 12.50 -46.77
N TRP A 5 6.45 13.45 -47.00
CA TRP A 5 6.14 14.50 -46.01
C TRP A 5 5.27 14.02 -44.84
N ILE A 6 4.37 13.07 -45.07
CA ILE A 6 3.44 12.59 -44.02
C ILE A 6 4.19 11.83 -42.92
N TYR A 7 5.18 11.01 -43.29
CA TYR A 7 6.03 10.31 -42.32
C TYR A 7 6.90 11.27 -41.51
N PHE A 8 7.35 12.37 -42.12
CA PHE A 8 8.15 13.38 -41.42
C PHE A 8 7.34 14.11 -40.35
N CYS A 9 6.06 14.43 -40.61
CA CYS A 9 5.15 15.02 -39.63
C CYS A 9 4.76 14.07 -38.49
N LEU A 10 4.58 12.78 -38.77
CA LEU A 10 4.28 11.77 -37.75
C LEU A 10 5.48 11.52 -36.81
N LEU A 11 6.70 11.52 -37.35
CA LEU A 11 7.91 11.37 -36.54
C LEU A 11 8.17 12.59 -35.65
N THR A 12 7.96 13.82 -36.14
CA THR A 12 8.15 15.03 -35.31
C THR A 12 7.09 15.18 -34.22
N SER A 13 5.84 14.74 -34.47
CA SER A 13 4.80 14.69 -33.44
C SER A 13 5.12 13.72 -32.31
N CYS A 14 5.77 12.57 -32.59
CA CYS A 14 6.11 11.59 -31.56
C CYS A 14 7.21 12.08 -30.60
N VAL A 15 8.15 12.92 -31.06
CA VAL A 15 9.26 13.40 -30.21
C VAL A 15 8.79 14.47 -29.21
N LEU A 16 7.77 15.26 -29.56
CA LEU A 16 7.23 16.34 -28.72
C LEU A 16 6.26 15.87 -27.63
N PHE A 17 5.77 14.63 -27.69
CA PHE A 17 4.90 14.03 -26.66
C PHE A 17 5.68 13.21 -25.62
N THR A 18 6.96 13.51 -25.41
CA THR A 18 7.64 13.10 -24.18
C THR A 18 7.08 13.94 -23.03
N LYS A 19 5.96 13.44 -22.49
CA LYS A 19 5.29 13.91 -21.29
C LYS A 19 6.33 14.31 -20.25
N SER A 20 6.27 15.59 -19.90
CA SER A 20 6.78 16.18 -18.67
C SER A 20 6.66 15.18 -17.51
N ALA A 21 7.77 14.55 -17.16
CA ALA A 21 7.91 13.92 -15.86
C ALA A 21 7.94 15.09 -14.87
N ARG A 22 6.86 15.27 -14.12
CA ARG A 22 6.87 16.20 -12.99
C ARG A 22 7.98 15.73 -12.05
N ASN A 23 8.99 16.57 -11.88
CA ASN A 23 10.03 16.33 -10.89
C ASN A 23 9.32 16.33 -9.52
N ILE A 24 9.22 15.18 -8.88
CA ILE A 24 8.81 15.11 -7.47
C ILE A 24 10.03 15.59 -6.68
N GLU A 25 10.02 16.87 -6.32
CA GLU A 25 11.03 17.43 -5.44
C GLU A 25 10.79 16.89 -4.03
N ILE A 26 11.55 15.87 -3.65
CA ILE A 26 11.56 15.36 -2.27
C ILE A 26 12.36 16.37 -1.43
N VAL A 27 11.68 17.40 -0.92
CA VAL A 27 12.25 18.28 0.09
C VAL A 27 12.39 17.47 1.38
N ARG A 28 13.58 16.92 1.62
CA ARG A 28 13.93 16.36 2.93
C ARG A 28 14.06 17.52 3.91
N GLY A 29 12.95 17.91 4.54
CA GLY A 29 13.02 18.68 5.77
C GLY A 29 13.76 17.83 6.79
N ILE A 30 15.05 18.11 7.01
CA ILE A 30 15.84 17.48 8.06
C ILE A 30 15.33 18.08 9.38
N SER A 31 14.19 17.61 9.85
CA SER A 31 13.82 17.75 11.25
C SER A 31 14.75 16.83 12.02
N SER A 32 15.72 17.44 12.70
CA SER A 32 16.76 16.81 13.52
C SER A 32 16.20 16.18 14.81
N ASP A 33 15.07 15.47 14.71
CA ASP A 33 14.54 14.67 15.80
C ASP A 33 14.25 13.28 15.26
N GLU A 34 15.20 12.36 15.42
CA GLU A 34 15.06 10.96 15.01
C GLU A 34 13.87 10.25 15.71
N ARG A 35 13.32 10.83 16.78
CA ARG A 35 12.07 10.36 17.42
C ARG A 35 10.80 10.81 16.72
N ALA A 36 10.88 11.71 15.74
CA ALA A 36 9.70 12.25 15.04
C ALA A 36 9.05 11.24 14.07
N CYS A 37 9.73 10.13 13.71
CA CYS A 37 9.27 9.16 12.72
C CYS A 37 8.79 7.82 13.33
N ASP A 38 8.25 7.86 14.55
CA ASP A 38 7.75 6.67 15.26
C ASP A 38 6.21 6.66 15.39
N SER A 39 5.51 7.56 14.68
CA SER A 39 4.04 7.60 14.66
C SER A 39 3.45 6.36 14.00
N ARG A 40 2.45 5.75 14.64
CA ARG A 40 1.65 4.68 14.04
C ARG A 40 0.70 5.26 13.01
N LEU A 41 0.83 4.81 11.77
CA LEU A 41 0.05 5.31 10.63
C LEU A 41 -1.30 4.61 10.45
N MET A 42 -1.46 3.40 11.01
CA MET A 42 -2.60 2.52 10.71
C MET A 42 -3.43 2.13 11.95
N ASP A 43 -3.07 2.55 13.16
CA ASP A 43 -3.64 2.03 14.42
C ASP A 43 -5.12 2.37 14.67
N THR A 44 -5.67 3.40 14.03
CA THR A 44 -7.08 3.81 14.20
C THR A 44 -7.77 4.13 12.88
N GLN A 45 -9.08 3.87 12.80
CA GLN A 45 -9.89 4.21 11.61
C GLN A 45 -9.88 5.71 11.28
N ALA A 46 -9.73 6.57 12.29
CA ALA A 46 -9.66 8.01 12.10
C ALA A 46 -8.39 8.44 11.36
N LYS A 47 -7.25 7.77 11.59
CA LYS A 47 -6.00 8.04 10.86
C LYS A 47 -6.02 7.43 9.48
N LEU A 48 -6.59 6.23 9.34
CA LEU A 48 -6.66 5.53 8.08
C LEU A 48 -7.97 4.74 7.98
N PRO A 49 -8.88 5.08 7.06
CA PRO A 49 -10.19 4.42 6.97
C PRO A 49 -10.06 2.98 6.46
N ASP A 50 -11.06 2.15 6.73
CA ASP A 50 -11.06 0.74 6.30
C ASP A 50 -11.06 0.58 4.77
N SER A 51 -11.57 1.58 4.04
CA SER A 51 -11.54 1.62 2.58
C SER A 51 -10.13 1.76 1.99
N ALA A 52 -9.14 2.15 2.79
CA ALA A 52 -7.74 2.25 2.35
C ALA A 52 -7.05 0.88 2.27
N PHE A 53 -7.71 -0.18 2.73
CA PHE A 53 -7.16 -1.54 2.76
C PHE A 53 -7.73 -2.35 1.60
N SER A 54 -6.85 -2.93 0.80
CA SER A 54 -7.19 -3.87 -0.27
C SER A 54 -6.31 -5.11 -0.19
N ALA A 55 -6.73 -6.20 -0.83
CA ALA A 55 -5.94 -7.43 -0.89
C ALA A 55 -6.24 -8.19 -2.18
N SER A 56 -5.34 -9.09 -2.55
CA SER A 56 -5.52 -10.05 -3.64
C SER A 56 -6.80 -10.89 -3.49
N SER A 57 -7.06 -11.35 -2.27
CA SER A 57 -8.21 -12.20 -1.97
C SER A 57 -8.56 -12.16 -0.48
N VAL A 58 -9.74 -12.70 -0.15
CA VAL A 58 -10.27 -12.82 1.21
C VAL A 58 -10.81 -14.22 1.38
N ARG A 59 -10.43 -14.90 2.48
CA ARG A 59 -10.88 -16.25 2.81
C ARG A 59 -12.41 -16.36 2.77
N HIS A 60 -12.91 -17.16 1.84
CA HIS A 60 -14.34 -17.37 1.56
C HIS A 60 -15.14 -16.07 1.35
N ASN A 61 -14.46 -14.97 0.99
CA ASN A 61 -15.06 -13.63 0.90
C ASN A 61 -15.81 -13.18 2.18
N LEU A 62 -15.42 -13.71 3.34
CA LEU A 62 -16.10 -13.45 4.61
C LEU A 62 -15.71 -12.10 5.23
N PRO A 63 -16.65 -11.34 5.83
CA PRO A 63 -16.38 -10.02 6.44
C PRO A 63 -15.30 -10.03 7.52
N GLU A 64 -15.19 -11.12 8.25
CA GLU A 64 -14.19 -11.31 9.29
C GLU A 64 -12.74 -11.36 8.81
N PHE A 65 -12.51 -11.72 7.56
CA PHE A 65 -11.16 -11.87 7.00
C PHE A 65 -10.83 -10.72 6.05
N ARG A 66 -11.62 -9.64 6.05
CA ARG A 66 -11.44 -8.48 5.18
C ARG A 66 -10.08 -7.81 5.44
N PRO A 67 -9.51 -7.10 4.44
CA PRO A 67 -8.16 -6.54 4.54
C PRO A 67 -7.96 -5.58 5.72
N TYR A 68 -8.98 -4.77 6.08
CA TYR A 68 -8.91 -3.84 7.21
C TYR A 68 -8.73 -4.54 8.58
N ARG A 69 -8.95 -5.85 8.65
CA ARG A 69 -8.69 -6.68 9.84
C ARG A 69 -7.20 -6.93 10.08
N ALA A 70 -6.32 -6.55 9.15
CA ALA A 70 -4.87 -6.54 9.37
C ALA A 70 -4.40 -5.40 10.29
N ARG A 71 -5.31 -4.50 10.71
CA ARG A 71 -5.00 -3.39 11.60
C ARG A 71 -4.55 -3.87 12.99
N LEU A 72 -3.32 -3.52 13.36
CA LEU A 72 -2.79 -3.75 14.71
C LEU A 72 -3.15 -2.59 15.65
N ALA A 73 -4.21 -2.76 16.44
CA ALA A 73 -4.63 -1.77 17.44
C ALA A 73 -3.67 -1.70 18.65
N SER A 74 -3.05 -2.82 19.03
CA SER A 74 -2.07 -2.90 20.13
C SER A 74 -0.88 -3.76 19.72
N LEU A 75 0.33 -3.29 20.05
CA LEU A 75 1.59 -4.03 19.81
C LEU A 75 2.01 -4.90 20.99
N TYR A 76 1.41 -4.70 22.18
CA TYR A 76 1.83 -5.34 23.44
C TYR A 76 0.64 -6.01 24.15
N ALA A 77 -0.28 -6.61 23.41
CA ALA A 77 -1.41 -7.31 24.01
C ALA A 77 -0.95 -8.66 24.58
N GLY A 78 -0.58 -8.66 25.86
CA GLY A 78 -0.13 -9.83 26.61
C GLY A 78 -1.24 -10.79 27.06
N LYS A 79 -2.52 -10.55 26.75
CA LYS A 79 -3.61 -11.48 27.07
C LYS A 79 -4.74 -11.38 26.03
N GLU A 80 -5.08 -12.55 25.49
CA GLU A 80 -6.37 -12.91 24.89
C GLU A 80 -6.74 -12.26 23.55
N HIS A 81 -6.11 -12.74 22.47
CA HIS A 81 -6.58 -12.57 21.09
C HIS A 81 -7.56 -13.67 20.66
N THR A 82 -8.37 -14.23 21.57
CA THR A 82 -9.23 -15.40 21.31
C THR A 82 -10.41 -15.13 20.37
N SER A 83 -10.55 -13.92 19.83
CA SER A 83 -11.62 -13.57 18.88
C SER A 83 -11.24 -12.54 17.81
N VAL A 84 -9.98 -12.09 17.75
CA VAL A 84 -9.57 -11.09 16.76
C VAL A 84 -9.31 -11.79 15.43
N ARG A 85 -10.34 -11.83 14.61
CA ARG A 85 -10.24 -12.31 13.23
C ARG A 85 -9.37 -11.33 12.44
N VAL A 86 -8.31 -11.84 11.82
CA VAL A 86 -7.31 -11.09 11.04
C VAL A 86 -7.58 -11.21 9.54
N TRP A 87 -6.88 -10.46 8.69
CA TRP A 87 -6.92 -10.73 7.25
C TRP A 87 -6.35 -12.13 6.96
N CYS A 88 -7.08 -12.92 6.16
CA CYS A 88 -6.61 -14.18 5.64
C CYS A 88 -6.88 -14.23 4.12
N PRO A 89 -5.89 -14.60 3.29
CA PRO A 89 -6.12 -14.83 1.87
C PRO A 89 -6.98 -16.09 1.66
N ASN A 90 -7.56 -16.22 0.46
CA ASN A 90 -8.41 -17.34 0.11
C ASN A 90 -7.63 -18.62 -0.18
N ASN A 91 -6.38 -18.50 -0.64
CA ASN A 91 -5.50 -19.62 -0.94
C ASN A 91 -4.33 -19.69 0.04
N THR A 92 -3.74 -20.87 0.18
CA THR A 92 -2.49 -21.06 0.89
C THR A 92 -1.34 -20.40 0.13
N VAL A 93 -0.61 -19.51 0.81
CA VAL A 93 0.44 -18.69 0.16
C VAL A 93 1.63 -19.53 -0.32
N GLN A 94 1.88 -20.69 0.30
CA GLN A 94 3.07 -21.54 0.06
C GLN A 94 3.21 -22.02 -1.39
N THR A 95 2.12 -22.08 -2.16
CA THR A 95 2.16 -22.67 -3.52
C THR A 95 2.51 -21.67 -4.61
N ALA A 96 2.23 -20.38 -4.42
CA ALA A 96 2.34 -19.38 -5.50
C ALA A 96 2.90 -18.02 -5.07
N MET A 97 2.97 -17.72 -3.76
CA MET A 97 3.45 -16.42 -3.22
C MET A 97 2.80 -15.20 -3.92
N ASN A 98 1.56 -15.34 -4.37
CA ASN A 98 0.83 -14.36 -5.17
C ASN A 98 -0.22 -13.58 -4.35
N GLU A 99 -0.38 -13.94 -3.08
CA GLU A 99 -1.30 -13.25 -2.17
C GLU A 99 -0.62 -12.01 -1.60
N TRP A 100 -1.35 -10.89 -1.61
CA TRP A 100 -0.86 -9.60 -1.14
C TRP A 100 -1.96 -8.85 -0.40
N ILE A 101 -1.53 -7.97 0.50
CA ILE A 101 -2.37 -6.96 1.14
C ILE A 101 -1.72 -5.60 0.88
N GLN A 102 -2.54 -4.62 0.50
CA GLN A 102 -2.11 -3.27 0.18
C GLN A 102 -2.87 -2.27 1.04
N VAL A 103 -2.18 -1.20 1.39
CA VAL A 103 -2.68 -0.11 2.21
C VAL A 103 -2.35 1.21 1.50
N ASP A 104 -3.39 1.96 1.15
CA ASP A 104 -3.26 3.22 0.44
C ASP A 104 -3.21 4.37 1.44
N PHE A 105 -2.07 5.06 1.50
CA PHE A 105 -1.93 6.26 2.32
C PHE A 105 -2.33 7.51 1.51
N PRO A 106 -3.04 8.47 2.12
CA PRO A 106 -3.49 9.68 1.41
C PRO A 106 -2.34 10.63 1.07
N ASP A 107 -1.26 10.57 1.86
CA ASP A 107 -0.07 11.40 1.73
C ASP A 107 1.18 10.53 1.56
N LEU A 108 2.29 11.16 1.18
CA LEU A 108 3.59 10.52 1.13
C LEU A 108 4.17 10.37 2.54
N PHE A 109 4.39 9.14 2.99
CA PHE A 109 5.02 8.84 4.27
C PHE A 109 6.39 8.19 4.11
N ILE A 110 7.30 8.49 5.02
CA ILE A 110 8.51 7.70 5.22
C ILE A 110 8.15 6.55 6.16
N ILE A 111 8.25 5.31 5.68
CA ILE A 111 8.00 4.11 6.49
C ILE A 111 9.33 3.62 7.06
N ARG A 112 9.45 3.66 8.39
CA ARG A 112 10.65 3.18 9.10
C ARG A 112 10.54 1.73 9.53
N ASN A 113 9.39 1.36 10.09
CA ASN A 113 9.16 0.06 10.71
C ASN A 113 7.82 -0.52 10.26
N ILE A 114 7.77 -1.83 10.06
CA ILE A 114 6.54 -2.59 9.81
C ILE A 114 6.43 -3.64 10.92
N PHE A 115 5.30 -3.64 11.63
CA PHE A 115 4.98 -4.65 12.62
C PHE A 115 3.96 -5.63 12.02
N THR A 116 4.23 -6.93 12.15
CA THR A 116 3.36 -7.99 11.66
C THR A 116 2.95 -8.89 12.82
N ALA A 117 1.69 -9.32 12.85
CA ALA A 117 1.22 -10.36 13.75
C ALA A 117 0.39 -11.38 12.97
N GLY A 118 0.48 -12.64 13.39
CA GLY A 118 -0.41 -13.70 12.95
C GLY A 118 -1.52 -13.94 13.97
N HIS A 119 -2.57 -14.63 13.53
CA HIS A 119 -3.50 -15.31 14.43
C HIS A 119 -3.02 -16.76 14.54
N GLY A 120 -2.72 -17.21 15.77
CA GLY A 120 -2.46 -18.61 16.05
C GLY A 120 -3.77 -19.29 16.40
N ASP A 121 -4.08 -20.37 15.70
CA ASP A 121 -5.13 -21.33 16.09
C ASP A 121 -4.63 -22.25 17.21
#